data_AF-A0A661G4M9-F1
#
_entry.id   AF-A0A661G4M9-F1
#
_cell.length_a   1.000
_cell.length_b   1.000
_cell.length_c   1.000
_cell.angle_alpha   90.00
_cell.angle_beta   90.00
_cell.angle_gamma   90.00
#
_symmetry.space_group_name_H-M   'P 1'
#
loop_
_entity.id
_entity.type
_entity.pdbx_description
1 polymer ?
#
loop_
_entity_poly.entity_id
_entity_poly.type
_entity_poly.pdbx_seq_one_letter_code
_entity_poly.pdbx_strand_id
1 'polypeptide(L)'
;MTEQPRETLRQTIRRTYAEIAKSGGSCCGPSNCCGPDGGNSDHAERIGYKRSDLESTPVGAEMGLACGNPHLIAALQSGETVLDLGSGGGFDCLLAARAVGETGKVIGVDMTPEM
;
A
#
# COMPACT_ATOMS: atom_id res chain seq x y z
N MET A 1 -21.45 24.23 -2.90
CA MET A 1 -20.71 22.96 -2.98
C MET A 1 -21.76 21.86 -2.84
N THR A 2 -22.13 21.21 -3.92
CA THR A 2 -23.15 20.14 -3.90
C THR A 2 -22.54 18.90 -3.25
N GLU A 3 -23.08 18.46 -2.11
CA GLU A 3 -22.74 17.16 -1.53
C GLU A 3 -23.00 16.09 -2.58
N GLN A 4 -21.94 15.47 -3.10
CA GLN A 4 -22.12 14.18 -3.75
C GLN A 4 -22.67 13.22 -2.69
N PRO A 5 -23.67 12.38 -3.00
CA PRO A 5 -24.14 11.37 -2.06
C PRO A 5 -22.91 10.58 -1.60
N ARG A 6 -22.67 10.54 -0.29
CA ARG A 6 -21.46 9.95 0.33
C ARG A 6 -21.10 8.57 -0.24
N GLU A 7 -22.12 7.82 -0.65
CA GLU A 7 -21.98 6.51 -1.27
C GLU A 7 -21.44 6.57 -2.71
N THR A 8 -21.90 7.53 -3.53
CA THR A 8 -21.37 7.76 -4.88
C THR A 8 -19.89 8.12 -4.85
N LEU A 9 -19.47 8.94 -3.88
CA LEU A 9 -18.06 9.28 -3.70
C LEU A 9 -17.23 8.04 -3.32
N ARG A 10 -17.69 7.23 -2.37
CA ARG A 10 -17.02 5.98 -1.97
C ARG A 10 -16.89 4.99 -3.12
N GLN A 11 -17.95 4.82 -3.90
CA GLN A 11 -17.93 3.96 -5.08
C GLN A 11 -16.94 4.46 -6.13
N THR A 12 -16.86 5.78 -6.32
CA THR A 12 -15.89 6.38 -7.22
C THR A 12 -14.46 6.12 -6.76
N ILE A 13 -14.17 6.31 -5.46
CA ILE A 13 -12.86 6.02 -4.87
C ILE A 13 -12.51 4.54 -5.03
N ARG A 14 -13.43 3.62 -4.64
CA ARG A 14 -13.21 2.17 -4.78
C ARG A 14 -12.91 1.77 -6.22
N ARG A 15 -13.68 2.31 -7.18
CA ARG A 15 -13.47 2.04 -8.60
C ARG A 15 -12.09 2.51 -9.06
N THR A 16 -11.65 3.69 -8.65
CA THR A 16 -10.31 4.20 -9.01
C THR A 16 -9.23 3.22 -8.55
N TYR A 17 -9.22 2.83 -7.27
CA TYR A 17 -8.26 1.86 -6.71
C TYR A 17 -8.36 0.48 -7.38
N ALA A 18 -9.56 0.01 -7.72
CA ALA A 18 -9.75 -1.25 -8.44
C ALA A 18 -9.10 -1.25 -9.83
N GLU A 19 -9.20 -0.16 -10.57
CA GLU A 19 -8.58 -0.04 -11.89
C GLU A 19 -7.04 -0.06 -11.81
N ILE A 20 -6.50 0.55 -10.75
CA ILE A 20 -5.06 0.55 -10.47
C ILE A 20 -4.55 -0.87 -10.19
N ALA A 21 -5.22 -1.60 -9.30
CA ALA A 21 -4.89 -2.98 -8.97
C ALA A 21 -4.83 -3.87 -10.22
N LYS A 22 -5.80 -3.69 -11.14
CA LYS A 22 -5.88 -4.47 -12.39
C LYS A 22 -4.85 -4.06 -13.43
N SER A 23 -4.52 -2.78 -13.51
CA SER A 23 -3.64 -2.23 -14.54
C SER A 23 -2.16 -2.24 -14.17
N GLY A 24 -1.84 -2.49 -12.89
CA GLY A 24 -0.47 -2.38 -12.37
C GLY A 24 0.09 -0.95 -12.46
N GLY A 25 -0.79 0.05 -12.55
CA GLY A 25 -0.44 1.46 -12.76
C GLY A 25 -0.46 2.30 -11.49
N SER A 26 0.22 3.44 -11.50
CA SER A 26 0.17 4.44 -10.42
C SER A 26 -1.24 5.02 -10.26
N CYS A 27 -1.64 5.33 -9.03
CA CYS A 27 -3.01 5.76 -8.69
C CYS A 27 -3.46 7.09 -9.29
N CYS A 28 -2.50 7.89 -9.74
CA CYS A 28 -2.76 9.20 -10.28
C CYS A 28 -2.31 9.18 -11.74
N GLY A 29 -3.14 9.69 -12.66
CA GLY A 29 -2.77 9.85 -14.07
C GLY A 29 -1.54 10.75 -14.27
N PRO A 30 -1.33 11.37 -15.45
CA PRO A 30 -0.04 11.98 -15.83
C PRO A 30 0.52 13.07 -14.87
N SER A 31 -0.28 13.54 -13.91
CA SER A 31 0.19 14.28 -12.74
C SER A 31 0.30 13.34 -11.53
N ASN A 32 1.52 12.85 -11.28
CA ASN A 32 1.87 12.11 -10.08
C ASN A 32 1.66 12.98 -8.83
N CYS A 33 0.70 12.62 -7.97
CA CYS A 33 0.56 13.26 -6.66
C CYS A 33 1.78 13.05 -5.74
N CYS A 34 2.65 12.07 -6.04
CA CYS A 34 3.70 11.63 -5.11
C CYS A 34 5.16 11.60 -5.67
N GLY A 35 5.46 12.13 -6.85
CA GLY A 35 6.86 12.28 -7.34
C GLY A 35 7.04 12.07 -8.85
N PRO A 36 8.14 12.52 -9.47
CA PRO A 36 8.28 12.51 -10.93
C PRO A 36 8.57 11.10 -11.47
N ASP A 37 7.90 10.72 -12.57
CA ASP A 37 8.19 9.73 -13.64
C ASP A 37 9.15 8.53 -13.40
N GLY A 38 9.36 8.09 -12.17
CA GLY A 38 10.11 6.90 -11.80
C GLY A 38 9.17 5.72 -11.58
N GLY A 39 9.54 4.52 -12.07
CA GLY A 39 8.76 3.31 -11.80
C GLY A 39 8.60 3.03 -10.30
N ASN A 40 7.66 2.15 -9.93
CA ASN A 40 7.28 1.87 -8.53
C ASN A 40 8.47 1.65 -7.58
N SER A 41 9.56 1.04 -8.05
CA SER A 41 10.77 0.80 -7.26
C SER A 41 11.54 2.08 -6.89
N ASP A 42 11.62 3.07 -7.79
CA ASP A 42 12.27 4.36 -7.52
C ASP A 42 11.45 5.16 -6.48
N HIS A 43 10.12 5.05 -6.54
CA HIS A 43 9.24 5.66 -5.53
C HIS A 43 9.41 5.05 -4.14
N ALA A 44 9.40 3.72 -4.04
CA ALA A 44 9.53 3.00 -2.76
C ALA A 44 10.86 3.31 -2.05
N GLU A 45 11.98 3.35 -2.79
CA GLU A 45 13.29 3.70 -2.23
C GLU A 45 13.31 5.15 -1.70
N ARG A 46 12.66 6.10 -2.41
CA ARG A 46 12.57 7.51 -1.98
C ARG A 46 11.79 7.71 -0.69
N ILE A 47 10.76 6.89 -0.44
CA ILE A 47 9.97 6.94 0.81
C ILE A 47 10.57 6.08 1.92
N GLY A 48 11.75 5.50 1.70
CA GLY A 48 12.57 4.88 2.73
C GLY A 48 12.45 3.35 2.84
N TYR A 49 11.87 2.68 1.85
CA TYR A 49 12.00 1.23 1.73
C TYR A 49 13.37 0.84 1.18
N LYS A 50 13.87 -0.32 1.58
CA LYS A 50 15.10 -0.87 1.01
C LYS A 50 14.76 -1.70 -0.22
N ARG A 51 15.71 -1.82 -1.15
CA ARG A 51 15.59 -2.76 -2.28
C ARG A 51 15.34 -4.19 -1.83
N SER A 52 15.93 -4.60 -0.71
CA SER A 52 15.69 -5.91 -0.10
C SER A 52 14.22 -6.11 0.32
N ASP A 53 13.52 -5.04 0.69
CA ASP A 53 12.12 -5.12 1.10
C ASP A 53 11.25 -5.46 -0.12
N LEU A 54 11.48 -4.76 -1.24
CA LEU A 54 10.84 -4.99 -2.54
C LEU A 54 11.04 -6.41 -3.06
N GLU A 55 12.29 -6.86 -3.11
CA GLU A 55 12.68 -8.20 -3.59
C GLU A 55 12.06 -9.33 -2.78
N SER A 56 11.69 -9.03 -1.54
CA SER A 56 11.20 -10.02 -0.61
C SER A 56 9.68 -10.18 -0.62
N THR A 57 8.97 -9.27 -1.28
CA THR A 57 7.52 -9.37 -1.45
C THR A 57 7.15 -9.92 -2.83
N PRO A 58 5.97 -10.57 -2.99
CA PRO A 58 5.50 -11.01 -4.29
C PRO A 58 5.37 -9.85 -5.29
N VAL A 59 5.60 -10.15 -6.56
CA VAL A 59 5.35 -9.21 -7.66
C VAL A 59 3.88 -8.76 -7.59
N GLY A 60 3.67 -7.44 -7.60
CA GLY A 60 2.33 -6.84 -7.50
C GLY A 60 1.91 -6.41 -6.09
N ALA A 61 2.64 -6.81 -5.04
CA ALA A 61 2.36 -6.30 -3.69
C ALA A 61 2.66 -4.80 -3.57
N GLU A 62 3.78 -4.35 -4.14
CA GLU A 62 4.14 -2.94 -4.22
C GLU A 62 3.57 -2.30 -5.50
N MET A 63 2.61 -1.41 -5.31
CA MET A 63 1.86 -0.75 -6.40
C MET A 63 2.23 0.72 -6.60
N GLY A 64 3.22 1.25 -5.86
CA GLY A 64 3.66 2.65 -5.99
C GLY A 64 2.66 3.66 -5.43
N LEU A 65 1.76 3.23 -4.53
CA LEU A 65 0.68 4.07 -3.99
C LEU A 65 0.98 4.62 -2.59
N ALA A 66 2.02 4.11 -1.96
CA ALA A 66 2.37 4.48 -0.60
C ALA A 66 2.84 5.93 -0.50
N CYS A 67 2.41 6.63 0.55
CA CYS A 67 2.87 7.99 0.85
C CYS A 67 4.05 8.02 1.83
N GLY A 68 4.44 6.87 2.40
CA GLY A 68 5.50 6.77 3.40
C GLY A 68 5.78 5.30 3.78
N ASN A 69 6.80 5.10 4.63
CA ASN A 69 7.18 3.80 5.19
C ASN A 69 6.86 3.75 6.71
N PRO A 70 5.78 3.07 7.14
CA PRO A 70 5.40 2.99 8.55
C PRO A 70 6.39 2.18 9.41
N HIS A 71 7.17 1.27 8.80
CA HIS A 71 8.14 0.43 9.52
C HIS A 71 9.29 1.22 10.13
N LEU A 72 9.59 2.42 9.60
CA LEU A 72 10.66 3.28 10.13
C LEU A 72 10.36 3.81 11.54
N ILE A 73 9.08 3.88 11.92
CA ILE A 73 8.65 4.44 13.21
C ILE A 73 7.91 3.42 14.09
N ALA A 74 7.37 2.35 13.51
CA ALA A 74 6.53 1.40 14.22
C ALA A 74 7.30 0.55 15.25
N ALA A 75 8.62 0.36 15.05
CA ALA A 75 9.49 -0.43 15.92
C ALA A 75 8.87 -1.78 16.33
N LEU A 76 8.30 -2.49 15.35
CA LEU A 76 7.55 -3.73 15.56
C LEU A 76 8.38 -4.78 16.31
N GLN A 77 7.75 -5.46 17.26
CA GLN A 77 8.35 -6.51 18.08
C GLN A 77 7.79 -7.89 17.73
N SER A 78 8.59 -8.93 18.00
CA SER A 78 8.17 -10.31 17.82
C SER A 78 6.95 -10.64 18.68
N GLY A 79 5.97 -11.33 18.10
CA GLY A 79 4.70 -11.69 18.76
C GLY A 79 3.62 -10.61 18.73
N GLU A 80 3.88 -9.42 18.20
CA GLU A 80 2.88 -8.36 18.13
C GLU A 80 1.76 -8.65 17.12
N THR A 81 0.60 -8.04 17.36
CA THR A 81 -0.51 -8.01 16.39
C THR A 81 -0.57 -6.64 15.72
N VAL A 82 -0.47 -6.62 14.40
CA VAL A 82 -0.48 -5.41 13.55
C VAL A 82 -1.77 -5.35 12.75
N LEU A 83 -2.37 -4.15 12.70
CA LEU A 83 -3.50 -3.83 11.83
C LEU A 83 -3.05 -2.78 10.81
N ASP A 84 -3.16 -3.12 9.53
CA ASP A 84 -2.85 -2.24 8.40
C ASP A 84 -4.16 -1.79 7.72
N LEU A 85 -4.35 -0.49 7.60
CA LEU A 85 -5.58 0.14 7.11
C LEU A 85 -5.33 0.79 5.75
N GLY A 86 -5.96 0.23 4.71
CA GLY A 86 -5.62 0.53 3.32
C GLY A 86 -4.42 -0.29 2.86
N SER A 87 -4.43 -1.59 3.18
CA SER A 87 -3.29 -2.48 2.95
C SER A 87 -2.95 -2.69 1.48
N GLY A 88 -3.85 -2.35 0.55
CA GLY A 88 -3.68 -2.58 -0.89
C GLY A 88 -3.27 -4.03 -1.16
N GLY A 89 -2.29 -4.21 -2.06
CA GLY A 89 -1.70 -5.51 -2.42
C GLY A 89 -0.86 -6.14 -1.30
N GLY A 90 -0.84 -5.55 -0.10
CA GLY A 90 -0.30 -6.16 1.11
C GLY A 90 1.20 -5.99 1.31
N PHE A 91 1.86 -5.04 0.63
CA PHE A 91 3.31 -4.81 0.76
C PHE A 91 3.72 -4.61 2.23
N ASP A 92 3.10 -3.65 2.92
CA ASP A 92 3.37 -3.36 4.32
C ASP A 92 3.00 -4.52 5.26
N CYS A 93 1.88 -5.20 4.99
CA CYS A 93 1.46 -6.38 5.74
C CYS A 93 2.52 -7.48 5.70
N LEU A 94 3.10 -7.74 4.52
CA LEU A 94 4.09 -8.80 4.32
C LEU A 94 5.41 -8.46 4.99
N LEU A 95 5.82 -7.20 4.97
CA LEU A 95 7.00 -6.73 5.71
C LEU A 95 6.76 -6.82 7.22
N ALA A 96 5.58 -6.41 7.69
CA ALA A 96 5.20 -6.50 9.11
C ALA A 96 5.21 -7.95 9.59
N ALA A 97 4.71 -8.89 8.79
CA ALA A 97 4.64 -10.31 9.14
C ALA A 97 6.02 -10.89 9.45
N ARG A 98 7.05 -10.42 8.76
CA ARG A 98 8.44 -10.83 9.03
C ARG A 98 8.99 -10.21 10.30
N ALA A 99 8.65 -8.95 10.57
CA ALA A 99 9.09 -8.25 11.78
C ALA A 99 8.49 -8.87 13.05
N VAL A 100 7.20 -9.22 13.02
CA VAL A 100 6.50 -9.82 14.19
C VAL A 100 6.73 -11.33 14.33
N GLY A 101 7.21 -12.01 13.29
CA GLY A 101 7.57 -13.43 13.34
C GLY A 101 6.39 -14.39 13.48
N GLU A 102 6.69 -15.68 13.65
CA GLU A 102 5.70 -16.78 13.61
C GLU A 102 4.65 -16.72 14.73
N THR A 103 4.97 -16.09 15.85
CA THR A 103 4.05 -15.91 16.99
C THR A 103 3.21 -14.64 16.87
N GLY A 104 3.56 -13.75 15.95
CA GLY A 104 2.84 -12.52 15.69
C GLY A 104 1.70 -12.70 14.70
N LYS A 105 0.95 -11.62 14.49
CA LYS A 105 -0.19 -11.62 13.55
C LYS A 105 -0.27 -10.29 12.81
N VAL A 106 -0.58 -10.34 11.52
CA VAL A 106 -0.84 -9.14 10.73
C VAL A 106 -2.20 -9.25 10.07
N ILE A 107 -2.97 -8.18 10.12
CA ILE A 107 -4.32 -8.08 9.55
C ILE A 107 -4.32 -6.89 8.61
N GLY A 108 -4.43 -7.15 7.31
CA GLY A 108 -4.67 -6.13 6.30
C GLY A 108 -6.16 -5.90 6.11
N VAL A 109 -6.58 -4.65 6.02
CA VAL A 109 -7.94 -4.25 5.70
C VAL A 109 -7.91 -3.28 4.54
N ASP A 110 -8.50 -3.66 3.41
CA ASP A 110 -8.72 -2.78 2.27
C ASP A 110 -10.21 -2.70 1.90
N MET A 111 -10.60 -1.59 1.27
CA MET A 111 -11.94 -1.37 0.78
C MET A 111 -12.17 -1.99 -0.61
N THR A 112 -11.09 -2.36 -1.31
CA THR A 112 -11.05 -2.70 -2.74
C THR A 112 -10.85 -4.21 -2.91
N PRO A 113 -11.86 -4.96 -3.40
CA PRO A 113 -11.77 -6.42 -3.52
C PRO A 113 -10.70 -6.95 -4.49
N GLU A 114 -10.26 -6.12 -5.43
CA GLU A 114 -9.25 -6.49 -6.43
C GLU A 114 -7.81 -6.35 -5.96
N MET A 115 -7.61 -5.85 -4.74
CA MET A 115 -6.32 -5.76 -4.05
C MET A 115 -5.91 -7.10 -3.43
#